data_AF-A0A7X6L3E5-F1
#
_entry.id   AF-A0A7X6L3E5-F1
#
_cell.length_a   1.000
_cell.length_b   1.000
_cell.length_c   1.000
_cell.angle_alpha   90.00
_cell.angle_beta   90.00
_cell.angle_gamma   90.00
#
_symmetry.space_group_name_H-M   'P 1'
#
loop_
_entity.id
_entity.type
_entity.pdbx_description
1 polymer ?
#
loop_
_entity_poly.entity_id
_entity_poly.type
_entity_poly.pdbx_seq_one_letter_code
_entity_poly.pdbx_strand_id
1 'polypeptide(L)'
;MNQPVNVVLDIRQTSNPPTDAAELRALWTQIEQHLNGASLRDAEKVVVPLRDNRTCVLWIQDRLRAPERVDDSTAFSIRGVLEPAMVRHRCTTCSAEGKVTYAPFLCTGCGQGDRLGRVCDEHAVVIEGRMTATCALHRPSCACGAAATFWCNGEICRGRNAFCDRHRVGHPGGADMSYCPDCYRKEFPECAGPGCNSTGSIACEFVVDGKRATCGNAACARHAYRWQIFGPHKRGLGLCPDHARRLKSLEDRQIVFQIVAGTANRRRGQRSEARRTYIGLPRLTIVRHIFINSRSRKLDMVSIDRMFGELQHDSRTDNAVRRLLQEHEKIRKQDVAVFETDEKRGLELFDKLTAWLRARGRAEVADHISFADYRPRSNLLFVDVEPEYMGRFIGRGGAEKRAASNDLGVRVEVERK
;
A
#
# COMPACT_ATOMS: atom_id res chain seq x y z
N MET A 1 48.77 35.43 52.42
CA MET A 1 48.49 35.38 50.97
C MET A 1 47.22 36.16 50.74
N ASN A 2 47.27 37.27 50.00
CA ASN A 2 46.07 38.04 49.67
C ASN A 2 45.15 37.16 48.82
N GLN A 3 43.97 36.86 49.35
CA GLN A 3 42.95 36.14 48.58
C GLN A 3 42.41 37.10 47.51
N PRO A 4 42.15 36.60 46.29
CA PRO A 4 41.66 37.45 45.22
C PRO A 4 40.24 37.95 45.52
N VAL A 5 39.94 39.17 45.11
CA VAL A 5 38.60 39.75 45.19
C VAL A 5 37.70 39.05 44.18
N ASN A 6 36.66 38.38 44.67
CA ASN A 6 35.71 37.65 43.82
C ASN A 6 34.68 38.62 43.23
N VAL A 7 34.57 38.63 41.90
CA VAL A 7 33.72 39.56 41.16
C VAL A 7 32.87 38.87 40.10
N VAL A 8 31.70 39.43 39.81
CA VAL A 8 30.90 39.08 38.62
C VAL A 8 30.94 40.27 37.66
N LEU A 9 31.39 40.02 36.43
CA LEU A 9 31.50 41.03 35.39
C LEU A 9 30.19 41.10 34.58
N ASP A 10 29.47 42.21 34.67
CA ASP A 10 28.22 42.42 33.92
C ASP A 10 28.46 43.33 32.73
N ILE A 11 28.37 42.73 31.54
CA ILE A 11 28.59 43.36 30.24
C ILE A 11 27.29 43.48 29.42
N ARG A 12 26.12 43.20 30.02
CA ARG A 12 24.82 43.25 29.31
C ARG A 12 24.51 44.61 28.68
N GLN A 13 25.04 45.69 29.27
CA GLN A 13 24.86 47.06 28.77
C GLN A 13 26.00 47.53 27.84
N THR A 14 26.98 46.67 27.58
CA THR A 14 28.00 46.96 26.57
C THR A 14 27.43 46.66 25.19
N SER A 15 27.40 47.66 24.32
CA SER A 15 26.84 47.54 22.96
C SER A 15 27.55 46.49 22.09
N ASN A 16 28.82 46.21 22.41
CA ASN A 16 29.66 45.18 21.79
C ASN A 16 30.45 44.44 22.88
N PRO A 17 30.00 43.26 23.33
CA PRO A 17 30.76 42.45 24.28
C PRO A 17 32.06 41.93 23.61
N PRO A 18 33.13 41.68 24.38
CA PRO A 18 34.35 41.07 23.85
C PRO A 18 34.05 39.69 23.26
N THR A 19 34.54 39.45 22.05
CA THR A 19 34.30 38.24 21.26
C THR A 19 35.46 37.25 21.29
N ASP A 20 36.63 37.69 21.79
CA ASP A 20 37.82 36.87 21.95
C ASP A 20 38.63 37.22 23.23
N ALA A 21 39.72 36.46 23.46
CA ALA A 21 40.57 36.61 24.63
C ALA A 21 41.41 37.90 24.63
N ALA A 22 41.70 38.49 23.46
CA ALA A 22 42.44 39.75 23.36
C ALA A 22 41.53 40.92 23.73
N GLU A 23 40.30 40.94 23.20
CA GLU A 23 39.28 41.92 23.53
C GLU A 23 38.89 41.87 25.02
N LEU A 24 38.78 40.67 25.59
CA LEU A 24 38.51 40.51 27.03
C LEU A 24 39.65 41.07 27.89
N ARG A 25 40.91 40.85 27.50
CA ARG A 25 42.07 41.44 28.19
C ARG A 25 42.09 42.96 28.09
N ALA A 26 41.83 43.50 26.90
CA ALA A 26 41.76 44.96 26.69
C ALA A 26 40.61 45.61 27.48
N LEU A 27 39.49 44.92 27.64
CA LEU A 27 38.41 45.34 28.53
C LEU A 27 38.86 45.32 29.99
N TRP A 28 39.51 44.24 30.42
CA TRP A 28 39.99 44.10 31.79
C TRP A 28 41.02 45.16 32.19
N THR A 29 41.96 45.49 31.30
CA THR A 29 42.93 46.57 31.54
C THR A 29 42.26 47.93 31.77
N GLN A 30 41.16 48.23 31.08
CA GLN A 30 40.40 49.46 31.32
C GLN A 30 39.70 49.44 32.68
N ILE A 31 39.20 48.28 33.09
CA ILE A 31 38.58 48.07 34.41
C ILE A 31 39.62 48.28 35.51
N GLU A 32 40.79 47.63 35.43
CA GLU A 32 41.86 47.77 36.42
C GLU A 32 42.32 49.23 36.59
N GLN A 33 42.47 49.96 35.49
CA GLN A 33 42.82 51.39 35.53
C GLN A 33 41.80 52.23 36.28
N HIS A 34 40.51 51.93 36.11
CA HIS A 34 39.43 52.65 36.79
C HIS A 34 39.34 52.28 38.28
N LEU A 35 39.64 51.04 38.62
CA LEU A 35 39.56 50.55 40.00
C LEU A 35 40.75 51.00 40.85
N ASN A 36 41.89 51.32 40.26
CA ASN A 36 43.09 51.71 40.99
C ASN A 36 42.81 52.87 41.97
N GLY A 37 43.06 52.64 43.26
CA GLY A 37 42.80 53.59 44.33
C GLY A 37 41.35 53.62 44.87
N ALA A 38 40.41 52.87 44.28
CA ALA A 38 39.04 52.80 44.75
C ALA A 38 38.88 51.87 45.96
N SER A 39 37.92 52.17 46.85
CA SER A 39 37.46 51.26 47.91
C SER A 39 36.39 50.32 47.36
N LEU A 40 36.54 49.01 47.57
CA LEU A 40 35.56 48.00 47.17
C LEU A 40 34.71 47.48 48.34
N ARG A 41 34.99 47.94 49.57
CA ARG A 41 34.28 47.51 50.78
C ARG A 41 32.86 48.09 50.85
N ASP A 42 32.70 49.33 50.41
CA ASP A 42 31.47 50.11 50.60
C ASP A 42 30.50 50.03 49.41
N ALA A 43 30.92 49.38 48.31
CA ALA A 43 30.14 49.24 47.09
C ALA A 43 29.74 47.77 46.84
N GLU A 44 28.45 47.52 46.64
CA GLU A 44 27.93 46.23 46.15
C GLU A 44 28.28 46.01 44.67
N LYS A 45 28.30 47.10 43.91
CA LYS A 45 28.69 47.12 42.51
C LYS A 45 29.46 48.39 42.19
N VAL A 46 30.41 48.28 41.28
CA VAL A 46 31.16 49.40 40.72
C VAL A 46 30.74 49.56 39.26
N VAL A 47 30.24 50.74 38.89
CA VAL A 47 29.97 51.08 37.50
C VAL A 47 31.25 51.62 36.91
N VAL A 48 31.82 50.90 35.95
CA VAL A 48 33.07 51.28 35.30
C VAL A 48 32.71 51.97 33.99
N PRO A 49 33.02 53.27 33.83
CA PRO A 49 32.96 53.94 32.55
C PRO A 49 34.06 53.37 31.65
N LEU A 50 33.65 52.87 30.51
CA LEU A 50 34.53 52.39 29.45
C LEU A 50 34.62 53.47 28.36
N ARG A 51 35.60 53.33 27.44
CA ARG A 51 35.69 54.21 26.27
C ARG A 51 34.41 54.15 25.42
N ASP A 52 34.13 55.22 24.68
CA ASP A 52 32.98 55.34 23.75
C ASP A 52 31.59 55.37 24.44
N ASN A 53 31.46 56.04 25.59
CA ASN A 53 30.22 56.12 26.37
C ASN A 53 29.64 54.75 26.76
N ARG A 54 30.50 53.75 26.92
CA ARG A 54 30.12 52.41 27.36
C ARG A 54 30.25 52.31 28.88
N THR A 55 29.48 51.41 29.47
CA THR A 55 29.59 51.09 30.90
C THR A 55 29.55 49.58 31.09
N CYS A 56 30.43 49.05 31.94
CA CYS A 56 30.24 47.72 32.52
C CYS A 56 30.05 47.83 34.02
N VAL A 57 29.43 46.81 34.62
CA VAL A 57 29.18 46.78 36.06
C VAL A 57 29.96 45.61 36.66
N LEU A 58 30.72 45.90 37.72
CA LEU A 58 31.45 44.89 38.47
C LEU A 58 30.75 44.64 39.80
N TRP A 59 30.18 43.45 39.99
CA TRP A 59 29.51 43.07 41.23
C TRP A 59 30.53 42.43 42.18
N ILE A 60 30.64 42.96 43.41
CA ILE A 60 31.59 42.49 44.42
C ILE A 60 30.91 41.43 45.28
N GLN A 61 31.39 40.18 45.23
CA GLN A 61 30.72 39.06 45.91
C GLN A 61 30.98 38.99 47.42
N ASP A 62 32.15 39.43 47.88
CA ASP A 62 32.54 39.41 49.29
C ASP A 62 33.09 40.77 49.72
N ARG A 63 32.18 41.69 50.01
CA ARG A 63 32.50 43.09 50.34
C ARG A 63 33.30 43.23 51.63
N LEU A 64 33.03 42.38 52.63
CA LEU A 64 33.70 42.45 53.93
C LEU A 64 35.17 42.05 53.84
N ARG A 65 35.52 41.22 52.85
CA ARG A 65 36.91 40.83 52.55
C ARG A 65 37.55 41.65 51.43
N ALA A 66 36.82 42.58 50.82
CA ALA A 66 37.35 43.45 49.79
C ALA A 66 38.33 44.49 50.37
N PRO A 67 39.37 44.87 49.62
CA PRO A 67 40.34 45.86 50.08
C PRO A 67 39.71 47.25 50.21
N GLU A 68 40.18 48.02 51.19
CA GLU A 68 39.82 49.44 51.37
C GLU A 68 40.42 50.31 50.26
N ARG A 69 41.47 49.83 49.58
CA ARG A 69 42.08 50.48 48.43
C ARG A 69 42.63 49.42 47.48
N VAL A 70 42.19 49.46 46.23
CA VAL A 70 42.75 48.64 45.16
C VAL A 70 44.10 49.21 44.73
N ASP A 71 45.07 48.33 44.54
CA ASP A 71 46.42 48.63 44.06
C ASP A 71 46.95 47.52 43.13
N ASP A 72 48.19 47.67 42.65
CA ASP A 72 48.84 46.71 41.74
C ASP A 72 49.06 45.32 42.35
N SER A 73 48.90 45.17 43.67
CA SER A 73 48.98 43.87 44.38
C SER A 73 47.61 43.19 44.55
N THR A 74 46.53 43.89 44.18
CA THR A 74 45.16 43.41 44.32
C THR A 74 44.84 42.41 43.21
N ALA A 75 44.80 41.13 43.57
CA ALA A 75 44.35 40.10 42.65
C ALA A 75 42.81 40.07 42.57
N PHE A 76 42.27 39.89 41.36
CA PHE A 76 40.85 39.69 41.12
C PHE A 76 40.57 38.29 40.60
N SER A 77 39.40 37.74 40.94
CA SER A 77 38.90 36.47 40.42
C SER A 77 37.50 36.67 39.85
N ILE A 78 37.37 36.60 38.52
CA ILE A 78 36.08 36.68 37.84
C ILE A 78 35.35 35.35 38.03
N ARG A 79 34.28 35.35 38.82
CA ARG A 79 33.47 34.16 39.14
C ARG A 79 32.28 33.96 38.22
N GLY A 80 31.90 34.98 37.48
CA GLY A 80 30.85 34.90 36.47
C GLY A 80 30.89 36.09 35.53
N VAL A 81 30.31 35.91 34.34
CA VAL A 81 30.12 36.97 33.36
C VAL A 81 28.64 37.00 33.00
N LEU A 82 28.00 38.18 33.11
CA LEU A 82 26.63 38.40 32.65
C LEU A 82 26.69 39.03 31.27
N GLU A 83 26.29 38.28 30.25
CA GLU A 83 26.34 38.66 28.84
C GLU A 83 24.97 39.06 28.31
N PRO A 84 24.88 39.96 27.30
CA PRO A 84 23.62 40.26 26.64
C PRO A 84 23.02 38.99 26.01
N ALA A 85 21.69 38.90 25.98
CA ALA A 85 21.01 37.76 25.37
C ALA A 85 21.36 37.67 23.87
N MET A 86 22.10 36.63 23.49
CA MET A 86 22.50 36.42 22.09
C MET A 86 21.48 35.56 21.35
N VAL A 87 21.02 36.04 20.20
CA VAL A 87 20.25 35.23 19.25
C VAL A 87 21.16 34.20 18.60
N ARG A 88 21.18 32.98 19.15
CA ARG A 88 21.96 31.84 18.64
C ARG A 88 21.54 31.39 17.24
N HIS A 89 20.29 31.62 16.90
CA HIS A 89 19.66 31.13 15.67
C HIS A 89 19.05 32.30 14.94
N ARG A 90 19.79 32.88 14.00
CA ARG A 90 19.38 34.07 13.26
C ARG A 90 18.58 33.69 12.02
N CYS A 91 17.52 34.44 11.72
CA CYS A 91 16.80 34.27 10.47
C CYS A 91 17.68 34.71 9.29
N THR A 92 17.78 33.86 8.27
CA THR A 92 18.55 34.17 7.05
C THR A 92 17.97 35.38 6.31
N THR A 93 16.64 35.48 6.21
CA THR A 93 15.96 36.62 5.57
C THR A 93 16.17 37.92 6.35
N CYS A 94 15.90 37.94 7.66
CA CYS A 94 16.13 39.14 8.49
C CYS A 94 17.59 39.58 8.46
N SER A 95 18.53 38.63 8.46
CA SER A 95 19.96 38.95 8.41
C SER A 95 20.36 39.62 7.09
N ALA A 96 19.75 39.22 5.97
CA ALA A 96 19.95 39.87 4.67
C ALA A 96 19.40 41.32 4.64
N GLU A 97 18.40 41.61 5.47
CA GLU A 97 17.85 42.97 5.69
C GLU A 97 18.56 43.77 6.79
N GLY A 98 19.64 43.23 7.39
CA GLY A 98 20.38 43.88 8.48
C GLY A 98 19.70 43.80 9.86
N LYS A 99 18.66 42.97 10.02
CA LYS A 99 17.93 42.75 11.28
C LYS A 99 18.37 41.45 11.97
N VAL A 100 18.28 41.42 13.30
CA VAL A 100 18.58 40.22 14.10
C VAL A 100 17.31 39.70 14.78
N THR A 101 16.77 38.58 14.27
CA THR A 101 15.56 37.93 14.78
C THR A 101 15.83 36.46 15.08
N TYR A 102 15.26 35.94 16.17
CA TYR A 102 15.34 34.52 16.51
C TYR A 102 14.55 33.66 15.53
N ALA A 103 15.17 32.57 15.08
CA ALA A 103 14.68 31.71 14.01
C ALA A 103 14.62 30.24 14.46
N PRO A 104 13.47 29.79 14.99
CA PRO A 104 13.31 28.44 15.50
C PRO A 104 13.20 27.40 14.36
N PHE A 105 12.75 27.82 13.18
CA PHE A 105 12.45 26.91 12.08
C PHE A 105 13.67 26.69 11.17
N LEU A 106 13.76 25.48 10.61
CA LEU A 106 14.74 25.11 9.60
C LEU A 106 14.07 25.12 8.22
N CYS A 107 14.67 25.81 7.27
CA CYS A 107 14.26 25.80 5.88
C CYS A 107 15.16 24.85 5.10
N THR A 108 14.59 23.77 4.53
CA THR A 108 15.34 22.75 3.79
C THR A 108 15.98 23.25 2.50
N GLY A 109 15.54 24.39 1.96
CA GLY A 109 16.13 24.99 0.75
C GLY A 109 17.16 26.08 1.04
N CYS A 110 17.21 26.63 2.26
CA CYS A 110 18.25 27.60 2.62
C CYS A 110 19.46 26.86 3.18
N GLY A 111 20.68 27.37 2.95
CA GLY A 111 21.91 26.85 3.57
C GLY A 111 23.01 26.50 2.57
N GLN A 112 24.21 26.20 3.10
CA GLN A 112 25.31 25.61 2.32
C GLN A 112 25.71 24.28 2.97
N GLY A 113 25.78 23.21 2.17
CA GLY A 113 26.14 21.87 2.64
C GLY A 113 25.18 21.35 3.72
N ASP A 114 25.73 20.86 4.83
CA ASP A 114 24.96 20.19 5.91
C ASP A 114 24.23 21.15 6.86
N ARG A 115 24.35 22.47 6.68
CA ARG A 115 23.71 23.46 7.56
C ARG A 115 22.53 24.11 6.87
N LEU A 116 21.33 23.65 7.23
CA LEU A 116 20.08 24.29 6.83
C LEU A 116 20.00 25.73 7.37
N GLY A 117 19.55 26.65 6.53
CA GLY A 117 19.23 28.02 6.89
C GLY A 117 18.01 28.07 7.80
N ARG A 118 17.92 29.14 8.58
CA ARG A 118 16.89 29.30 9.61
C ARG A 118 15.92 30.41 9.26
N VAL A 119 14.65 30.23 9.62
CA VAL A 119 13.60 31.23 9.43
C VAL A 119 12.87 31.53 10.73
N CYS A 120 12.56 32.81 10.95
CA CYS A 120 11.66 33.23 12.03
C CYS A 120 10.22 32.87 11.69
N ASP A 121 9.34 33.01 12.68
CA ASP A 121 7.89 32.88 12.55
C ASP A 121 7.28 33.74 11.44
N GLU A 122 7.69 35.00 11.29
CA GLU A 122 7.20 35.88 10.23
C GLU A 122 7.56 35.40 8.82
N HIS A 123 8.73 34.76 8.66
CA HIS A 123 9.24 34.30 7.37
C HIS A 123 9.02 32.80 7.12
N ALA A 124 8.49 32.08 8.11
CA ALA A 124 8.23 30.66 8.03
C ALA A 124 6.91 30.41 7.27
N VAL A 125 7.02 29.70 6.16
CA VAL A 125 5.89 29.16 5.42
C VAL A 125 5.76 27.68 5.79
N VAL A 126 4.66 27.36 6.48
CA VAL A 126 4.21 25.99 6.75
C VAL A 126 2.97 25.75 5.91
N ILE A 127 3.01 24.71 5.07
CA ILE A 127 1.88 24.33 4.22
C ILE A 127 1.23 23.07 4.77
N GLU A 128 -0.07 22.89 4.51
CA GLU A 128 -0.87 21.84 5.13
C GLU A 128 -0.40 20.42 4.78
N GLY A 129 -0.71 19.44 5.64
CA GLY A 129 -0.36 18.03 5.44
C GLY A 129 1.06 17.66 5.89
N ARG A 130 1.90 18.63 6.28
CA ARG A 130 3.21 18.35 6.90
C ARG A 130 3.70 19.52 7.76
N MET A 131 4.14 19.23 8.98
CA MET A 131 4.74 20.22 9.89
C MET A 131 6.21 20.49 9.55
N THR A 132 6.48 20.89 8.30
CA THR A 132 7.82 21.29 7.84
C THR A 132 7.76 22.73 7.34
N ALA A 133 8.61 23.58 7.91
CA ALA A 133 8.70 24.99 7.54
C ALA A 133 9.66 25.20 6.36
N THR A 134 9.38 26.21 5.55
CA THR A 134 10.23 26.71 4.46
C THR A 134 10.26 28.23 4.49
N CYS A 135 11.20 28.89 3.81
CA CYS A 135 11.08 30.32 3.54
C CYS A 135 10.21 30.55 2.28
N ALA A 136 9.76 31.79 2.06
CA ALA A 136 8.93 32.12 0.88
C ALA A 136 9.59 31.74 -0.47
N LEU A 137 10.91 31.87 -0.58
CA LEU A 137 11.66 31.52 -1.81
C LEU A 137 11.76 30.02 -2.05
N HIS A 138 11.77 29.21 -0.99
CA HIS A 138 11.88 27.75 -1.07
C HIS A 138 10.56 27.05 -0.80
N ARG A 139 9.46 27.80 -0.81
CA ARG A 139 8.12 27.23 -0.77
C ARG A 139 7.98 26.29 -1.97
N PRO A 140 7.58 25.03 -1.77
CA PRO A 140 7.47 24.09 -2.88
C PRO A 140 6.40 24.57 -3.87
N SER A 141 6.60 24.24 -5.14
CA SER A 141 5.71 24.60 -6.23
C SER A 141 4.88 23.40 -6.67
N CYS A 142 3.63 23.66 -7.07
CA CYS A 142 2.82 22.71 -7.80
C CYS A 142 3.37 22.53 -9.23
N ALA A 143 3.06 21.40 -9.88
CA ALA A 143 3.45 21.13 -11.27
C ALA A 143 2.98 22.19 -12.29
N CYS A 144 1.96 22.99 -11.95
CA CYS A 144 1.49 24.11 -12.77
C CYS A 144 2.25 25.44 -12.53
N GLY A 145 3.31 25.43 -11.72
CA GLY A 145 4.11 26.61 -11.39
C GLY A 145 3.57 27.46 -10.24
N ALA A 146 2.32 27.26 -9.82
CA ALA A 146 1.76 27.98 -8.66
C ALA A 146 2.40 27.54 -7.34
N ALA A 147 2.43 28.44 -6.35
CA ALA A 147 2.87 28.13 -5.00
C ALA A 147 1.99 27.03 -4.38
N ALA A 148 2.61 26.01 -3.79
CA ALA A 148 1.86 24.93 -3.15
C ALA A 148 1.26 25.36 -1.81
N THR A 149 0.09 24.84 -1.49
CA THR A 149 -0.68 25.12 -0.26
C THR A 149 -0.84 23.88 0.62
N PHE A 150 -0.61 22.67 0.08
CA PHE A 150 -0.66 21.43 0.83
C PHE A 150 0.28 20.34 0.27
N TRP A 151 0.61 19.36 1.11
CA TRP A 151 1.27 18.10 0.75
C TRP A 151 0.24 17.01 0.47
N CYS A 152 0.41 16.27 -0.62
CA CYS A 152 -0.49 15.17 -0.96
C CYS A 152 -0.27 13.96 -0.04
N ASN A 153 -1.36 13.48 0.57
CA ASN A 153 -1.35 12.34 1.51
C ASN A 153 -1.44 10.96 0.82
N GLY A 154 -1.57 10.91 -0.51
CA GLY A 154 -1.82 9.65 -1.21
C GLY A 154 -0.58 8.81 -1.51
N GLU A 155 -0.81 7.51 -1.72
CA GLU A 155 0.26 6.52 -1.90
C GLU A 155 1.18 6.74 -3.11
N ILE A 156 0.69 7.40 -4.16
CA ILE A 156 1.51 7.69 -5.35
C ILE A 156 2.57 8.75 -4.98
N CYS A 157 2.15 9.79 -4.26
CA CYS A 157 3.00 10.91 -3.88
C CYS A 157 3.81 10.62 -2.60
N ARG A 158 3.33 9.75 -1.71
CA ARG A 158 3.98 9.39 -0.44
C ARG A 158 4.41 10.61 0.40
N GLY A 159 3.62 11.69 0.39
CA GLY A 159 3.96 12.93 1.09
C GLY A 159 5.19 13.69 0.54
N ARG A 160 5.66 13.36 -0.68
CA ARG A 160 6.83 13.98 -1.30
C ARG A 160 6.51 15.09 -2.30
N ASN A 161 5.24 15.21 -2.70
CA ASN A 161 4.80 16.20 -3.67
C ASN A 161 3.79 17.15 -3.01
N ALA A 162 3.98 18.44 -3.25
CA ALA A 162 3.09 19.50 -2.80
C ALA A 162 2.32 20.10 -3.99
N PHE A 163 1.10 20.58 -3.75
CA PHE A 163 0.18 21.04 -4.79
C PHE A 163 -0.52 22.34 -4.34
N CYS A 164 -1.03 23.09 -5.31
CA CYS A 164 -1.85 24.28 -5.08
C CYS A 164 -3.34 23.92 -4.89
N ASP A 165 -4.15 24.85 -4.37
CA ASP A 165 -5.57 24.57 -4.06
C ASP A 165 -6.41 24.16 -5.28
N ARG A 166 -6.04 24.60 -6.50
CA ARG A 166 -6.72 24.15 -7.73
C ARG A 166 -6.61 22.63 -7.95
N HIS A 167 -5.54 22.01 -7.46
CA HIS A 167 -5.30 20.57 -7.55
C HIS A 167 -5.58 19.86 -6.22
N ARG A 168 -6.26 20.51 -5.29
CA ARG A 168 -6.64 19.93 -4.00
C ARG A 168 -7.94 19.15 -4.14
N VAL A 169 -7.93 17.92 -3.67
CA VAL A 169 -9.13 17.11 -3.45
C VAL A 169 -9.15 16.70 -1.98
N GLY A 170 -10.18 17.11 -1.24
CA GLY A 170 -10.34 16.78 0.17
C GLY A 170 -10.73 15.31 0.37
N HIS A 171 -10.31 14.72 1.49
CA HIS A 171 -10.77 13.38 1.87
C HIS A 171 -12.27 13.41 2.21
N PRO A 172 -13.08 12.43 1.78
CA PRO A 172 -14.53 12.44 2.04
C PRO A 172 -14.96 12.33 3.52
N GLY A 173 -14.01 12.16 4.44
CA GLY A 173 -14.27 11.84 5.85
C GLY A 173 -13.17 12.33 6.81
N GLY A 174 -12.24 13.15 6.33
CA GLY A 174 -11.15 13.70 7.12
C GLY A 174 -10.80 15.10 6.64
N ALA A 175 -11.07 16.13 7.45
CA ALA A 175 -10.85 17.51 7.07
C ALA A 175 -9.36 17.83 6.85
N ASP A 176 -8.47 17.19 7.59
CA ASP A 176 -7.03 17.46 7.57
C ASP A 176 -6.28 16.70 6.47
N MET A 177 -6.98 15.89 5.67
CA MET A 177 -6.38 15.08 4.61
C MET A 177 -6.75 15.61 3.24
N SER A 178 -5.71 15.94 2.47
CA SER A 178 -5.83 16.39 1.09
C SER A 178 -4.98 15.55 0.14
N TYR A 179 -5.50 15.35 -1.06
CA TYR A 179 -4.89 14.55 -2.12
C TYR A 179 -4.77 15.39 -3.40
N CYS A 180 -3.81 15.02 -4.25
CA CYS A 180 -3.87 15.38 -5.66
C CYS A 180 -4.91 14.50 -6.39
N PRO A 181 -5.40 14.89 -7.58
CA PRO A 181 -6.46 14.16 -8.28
C PRO A 181 -6.11 12.69 -8.58
N ASP A 182 -4.84 12.39 -8.89
CA ASP A 182 -4.40 11.03 -9.20
C ASP A 182 -4.39 10.13 -7.97
N CYS A 183 -3.88 10.66 -6.86
CA CYS A 183 -3.91 9.96 -5.58
C CYS A 183 -5.35 9.73 -5.11
N TYR A 184 -6.20 10.74 -5.25
CA TYR A 184 -7.61 10.65 -4.88
C TYR A 184 -8.32 9.56 -5.69
N ARG A 185 -8.18 9.55 -7.03
CA ARG A 185 -8.80 8.53 -7.90
C ARG A 185 -8.28 7.11 -7.62
N LYS A 186 -7.03 6.98 -7.15
CA LYS A 186 -6.48 5.67 -6.77
C LYS A 186 -7.08 5.17 -5.46
N GLU A 187 -7.21 6.04 -4.46
CA GLU A 187 -7.71 5.68 -3.12
C GLU A 187 -9.23 5.51 -3.11
N PHE A 188 -9.93 6.38 -3.85
CA PHE A 188 -11.38 6.42 -3.98
C PHE A 188 -11.78 6.27 -5.46
N PRO A 189 -11.49 5.12 -6.08
CA PRO A 189 -11.85 4.91 -7.48
C PRO A 189 -13.36 4.96 -7.66
N GLU A 190 -13.81 5.54 -8.77
CA GLU A 190 -15.22 5.52 -9.13
C GLU A 190 -15.66 4.09 -9.45
N CYS A 191 -16.91 3.77 -9.11
CA CYS A 191 -17.48 2.49 -9.49
C CYS A 191 -17.71 2.44 -11.01
N ALA A 192 -17.17 1.43 -11.68
CA ALA A 192 -17.37 1.14 -13.11
C ALA A 192 -18.81 0.68 -13.47
N GLY A 193 -19.78 0.94 -12.60
CA GLY A 193 -21.19 0.67 -12.85
C GLY A 193 -21.82 1.86 -13.58
N PRO A 194 -22.56 1.66 -14.68
CA PRO A 194 -23.20 2.76 -15.40
C PRO A 194 -24.06 3.62 -14.45
N GLY A 195 -23.78 4.92 -14.39
CA GLY A 195 -24.49 5.88 -13.54
C GLY A 195 -24.28 5.73 -12.03
N CYS A 196 -23.23 5.01 -11.59
CA CYS A 196 -22.95 4.80 -10.17
C CYS A 196 -21.94 5.81 -9.63
N ASN A 197 -22.37 6.63 -8.67
CA ASN A 197 -21.51 7.61 -7.99
C ASN A 197 -20.87 7.07 -6.70
N SER A 198 -20.92 5.75 -6.47
CA SER A 198 -20.32 5.12 -5.29
C SER A 198 -18.84 4.81 -5.52
N THR A 199 -18.05 4.75 -4.44
CA THR A 199 -16.66 4.30 -4.49
C THR A 199 -16.56 2.81 -4.81
N GLY A 200 -15.68 2.45 -5.73
CA GLY A 200 -15.37 1.08 -6.13
C GLY A 200 -14.47 0.37 -5.12
N SER A 201 -15.06 -0.34 -4.16
CA SER A 201 -14.30 -1.08 -3.14
C SER A 201 -13.73 -2.44 -3.59
N ILE A 202 -14.14 -2.93 -4.77
CA ILE A 202 -13.72 -4.23 -5.31
C ILE A 202 -13.03 -4.00 -6.66
N ALA A 203 -11.71 -4.16 -6.68
CA ALA A 203 -10.92 -4.10 -7.91
C ALA A 203 -11.30 -5.23 -8.87
N CYS A 204 -11.33 -4.92 -10.16
CA CYS A 204 -11.52 -5.90 -11.21
C CYS A 204 -10.21 -6.66 -11.45
N GLU A 205 -10.26 -7.97 -11.24
CA GLU A 205 -9.14 -8.91 -11.36
C GLU A 205 -9.09 -9.57 -12.74
N PHE A 206 -9.91 -9.11 -13.68
CA PHE A 206 -9.85 -9.53 -15.08
C PHE A 206 -8.51 -9.12 -15.68
N VAL A 207 -7.81 -10.07 -16.30
CA VAL A 207 -6.47 -9.86 -16.87
C VAL A 207 -6.59 -9.47 -18.34
N VAL A 208 -6.01 -8.33 -18.71
CA VAL A 208 -6.02 -7.79 -20.08
C VAL A 208 -4.68 -8.07 -20.80
N ASP A 209 -4.71 -8.17 -22.12
CA ASP A 209 -3.52 -8.22 -22.99
C ASP A 209 -2.58 -9.44 -22.83
N GLY A 210 -3.06 -10.55 -22.26
CA GLY A 210 -2.27 -11.78 -22.08
C GLY A 210 -1.09 -11.66 -21.10
N LYS A 211 -0.78 -10.43 -20.68
CA LYS A 211 0.18 -10.06 -19.64
C LYS A 211 -0.62 -9.87 -18.36
N ARG A 212 -0.06 -10.18 -17.19
CA ARG A 212 -0.77 -10.18 -15.89
C ARG A 212 -1.33 -8.81 -15.42
N ALA A 213 -1.41 -7.79 -16.28
CA ALA A 213 -2.06 -6.53 -16.01
C ALA A 213 -3.57 -6.75 -15.84
N THR A 214 -4.13 -6.18 -14.76
CA THR A 214 -5.58 -6.22 -14.54
C THR A 214 -6.26 -5.03 -15.21
N CYS A 215 -7.58 -5.12 -15.38
CA CYS A 215 -8.43 -4.08 -15.97
C CYS A 215 -8.24 -2.67 -15.39
N GLY A 216 -7.80 -2.54 -14.13
CA GLY A 216 -7.63 -1.25 -13.46
C GLY A 216 -8.91 -0.61 -12.93
N ASN A 217 -10.08 -1.01 -13.44
CA ASN A 217 -11.37 -0.56 -12.92
C ASN A 217 -11.70 -1.19 -11.56
N ALA A 218 -12.56 -0.51 -10.79
CA ALA A 218 -13.13 -1.02 -9.56
C ALA A 218 -14.67 -0.92 -9.60
N ALA A 219 -15.35 -1.73 -8.80
CA ALA A 219 -16.80 -1.70 -8.66
C ALA A 219 -17.18 -1.71 -7.18
N CYS A 220 -18.30 -1.06 -6.84
CA CYS A 220 -18.84 -1.10 -5.49
C CYS A 220 -19.42 -2.50 -5.20
N ALA A 221 -19.72 -2.79 -3.93
CA ALA A 221 -20.26 -4.09 -3.54
C ALA A 221 -21.56 -4.48 -4.28
N ARG A 222 -22.36 -3.50 -4.74
CA ARG A 222 -23.59 -3.73 -5.50
C ARG A 222 -23.34 -4.13 -6.96
N HIS A 223 -22.32 -3.57 -7.59
CA HIS A 223 -22.05 -3.77 -9.03
C HIS A 223 -20.92 -4.74 -9.32
N ALA A 224 -20.11 -5.07 -8.32
CA ALA A 224 -19.06 -6.05 -8.47
C ALA A 224 -19.66 -7.46 -8.64
N TYR A 225 -19.18 -8.19 -9.63
CA TYR A 225 -19.48 -9.61 -9.78
C TYR A 225 -18.36 -10.44 -9.19
N ARG A 226 -18.70 -11.45 -8.38
CA ARG A 226 -17.72 -12.40 -7.83
C ARG A 226 -17.75 -13.68 -8.62
N TRP A 227 -16.75 -13.86 -9.48
CA TRP A 227 -16.59 -15.10 -10.24
C TRP A 227 -15.99 -16.19 -9.35
N GLN A 228 -16.84 -17.15 -8.98
CA GLN A 228 -16.50 -18.21 -8.03
C GLN A 228 -15.60 -19.28 -8.69
N ILE A 229 -14.29 -19.00 -8.74
CA ILE A 229 -13.30 -19.94 -9.26
C ILE A 229 -12.60 -20.77 -8.18
N PHE A 230 -12.65 -20.27 -6.93
CA PHE A 230 -12.14 -20.95 -5.77
C PHE A 230 -13.32 -21.66 -5.09
N GLY A 231 -13.08 -22.75 -4.36
CA GLY A 231 -14.15 -23.51 -3.68
C GLY A 231 -15.09 -22.64 -2.82
N PRO A 232 -16.23 -23.18 -2.36
CA PRO A 232 -17.38 -22.39 -1.85
C PRO A 232 -17.07 -21.44 -0.69
N HIS A 233 -16.04 -21.73 0.12
CA HIS A 233 -15.65 -20.90 1.27
C HIS A 233 -14.63 -19.80 0.93
N LYS A 234 -14.19 -19.70 -0.32
CA LYS A 234 -13.16 -18.74 -0.75
C LYS A 234 -13.79 -17.63 -1.56
N ARG A 235 -13.31 -16.40 -1.39
CA ARG A 235 -13.75 -15.26 -2.20
C ARG A 235 -13.33 -15.47 -3.66
N GLY A 236 -14.28 -15.53 -4.59
CA GLY A 236 -14.01 -15.56 -6.04
C GLY A 236 -13.30 -14.31 -6.57
N LEU A 237 -12.89 -14.32 -7.85
CA LEU A 237 -12.30 -13.14 -8.51
C LEU A 237 -13.35 -12.01 -8.60
N GLY A 238 -12.97 -10.79 -8.22
CA GLY A 238 -13.79 -9.61 -8.40
C GLY A 238 -13.75 -9.15 -9.86
N LEU A 239 -14.90 -8.93 -10.48
CA LEU A 239 -15.03 -8.43 -11.84
C LEU A 239 -15.89 -7.16 -11.84
N CYS A 240 -15.52 -6.19 -12.68
CA CYS A 240 -16.41 -5.08 -13.00
C CYS A 240 -17.60 -5.56 -13.85
N PRO A 241 -18.68 -4.78 -13.97
CA PRO A 241 -19.86 -5.16 -14.75
C PRO A 241 -19.56 -5.57 -16.20
N ASP A 242 -18.65 -4.86 -16.86
CA ASP A 242 -18.27 -5.16 -18.26
C ASP A 242 -17.60 -6.52 -18.38
N HIS A 243 -16.61 -6.80 -17.52
CA HIS A 243 -15.90 -8.07 -17.54
C HIS A 243 -16.74 -9.24 -17.03
N ALA A 244 -17.70 -8.98 -16.13
CA ALA A 244 -18.69 -9.97 -15.74
C ALA A 244 -19.53 -10.43 -16.94
N ARG A 245 -19.99 -9.49 -17.77
CA ARG A 245 -20.73 -9.81 -19.02
C ARG A 245 -19.86 -10.55 -20.03
N ARG A 246 -18.61 -10.12 -20.18
CA ARG A 246 -17.66 -10.71 -21.14
C ARG A 246 -17.28 -12.16 -20.84
N LEU A 247 -17.43 -12.66 -19.61
CA LEU A 247 -17.16 -14.06 -19.29
C LEU A 247 -17.90 -15.04 -20.23
N LYS A 248 -19.15 -14.72 -20.57
CA LYS A 248 -19.98 -15.55 -21.46
C LYS A 248 -19.55 -15.52 -22.92
N SER A 249 -18.65 -14.61 -23.32
CA SER A 249 -18.17 -14.49 -24.70
C SER A 249 -16.70 -14.87 -24.88
N LEU A 250 -15.94 -15.11 -23.80
CA LEU A 250 -14.54 -15.57 -23.87
C LEU A 250 -14.35 -16.97 -24.46
N GLU A 251 -13.37 -17.18 -25.32
CA GLU A 251 -13.04 -18.54 -25.75
C GLU A 251 -12.65 -19.44 -24.56
N ASP A 252 -12.80 -20.77 -24.71
CA ASP A 252 -12.58 -21.69 -23.60
C ASP A 252 -11.13 -21.60 -23.05
N ARG A 253 -10.15 -21.43 -23.95
CA ARG A 253 -8.75 -21.20 -23.57
C ARG A 253 -8.56 -19.87 -22.83
N GLN A 254 -9.34 -18.84 -23.15
CA GLN A 254 -9.31 -17.56 -22.45
C GLN A 254 -9.90 -17.67 -21.04
N ILE A 255 -10.94 -18.49 -20.83
CA ILE A 255 -11.46 -18.79 -19.48
C ILE A 255 -10.38 -19.45 -18.62
N VAL A 256 -9.70 -20.48 -19.15
CA VAL A 256 -8.57 -21.12 -18.46
C VAL A 256 -7.48 -20.09 -18.14
N PHE A 257 -7.11 -19.26 -19.11
CA PHE A 257 -6.15 -18.19 -18.88
C PHE A 257 -6.57 -17.25 -17.73
N GLN A 258 -7.82 -16.79 -17.69
CA GLN A 258 -8.30 -15.91 -16.61
C GLN A 258 -8.24 -16.57 -15.24
N ILE A 259 -8.59 -17.87 -15.14
CA ILE A 259 -8.48 -18.64 -13.89
C ILE A 259 -7.02 -18.65 -13.41
N VAL A 260 -6.09 -18.97 -14.30
CA VAL A 260 -4.68 -19.14 -13.94
C VAL A 260 -4.01 -17.80 -13.65
N ALA A 261 -4.19 -16.81 -14.52
CA ALA A 261 -3.60 -15.49 -14.38
C ALA A 261 -4.16 -14.74 -13.15
N GLY A 262 -5.47 -14.83 -12.90
CA GLY A 262 -6.09 -14.27 -11.69
C GLY A 262 -5.56 -14.92 -10.40
N THR A 263 -5.39 -16.26 -10.41
CA THR A 263 -4.79 -16.99 -9.29
C THR A 263 -3.33 -16.58 -9.05
N ALA A 264 -2.53 -16.45 -10.11
CA ALA A 264 -1.14 -16.02 -10.03
C ALA A 264 -1.01 -14.58 -9.47
N ASN A 265 -1.89 -13.67 -9.87
CA ASN A 265 -1.91 -12.29 -9.36
C ASN A 265 -2.22 -12.22 -7.86
N ARG A 266 -3.17 -13.02 -7.38
CA ARG A 266 -3.48 -13.08 -5.94
C ARG A 266 -2.34 -13.62 -5.10
N ARG A 267 -1.57 -14.57 -5.62
CA ARG A 267 -0.37 -15.11 -4.93
C ARG A 267 0.73 -14.04 -4.76
N ARG A 268 0.89 -13.13 -5.73
CA ARG A 268 1.92 -12.08 -5.69
C ARG A 268 1.78 -11.15 -4.48
N GLY A 269 0.55 -10.82 -4.09
CA GLY A 269 0.27 -9.90 -2.97
C GLY A 269 0.49 -10.51 -1.57
N GLN A 270 0.73 -11.81 -1.45
CA GLN A 270 0.88 -12.48 -0.16
C GLN A 270 2.35 -12.52 0.27
N ARG A 271 2.62 -11.99 1.47
CA ARG A 271 3.97 -11.95 2.07
C ARG A 271 4.39 -13.29 2.70
N SER A 272 3.45 -14.11 3.19
CA SER A 272 3.78 -15.41 3.81
C SER A 272 3.51 -16.59 2.88
N GLU A 273 4.39 -17.58 2.94
CA GLU A 273 4.32 -18.80 2.13
C GLU A 273 3.06 -19.64 2.46
N ALA A 274 2.68 -19.71 3.74
CA ALA A 274 1.46 -20.37 4.19
C ALA A 274 0.16 -19.77 3.60
N ARG A 275 0.12 -18.45 3.34
CA ARG A 275 -1.03 -17.81 2.67
C ARG A 275 -0.99 -18.00 1.14
N ARG A 276 0.19 -18.20 0.55
CA ARG A 276 0.35 -18.51 -0.88
C ARG A 276 -0.11 -19.92 -1.22
N THR A 277 0.15 -20.91 -0.36
CA THR A 277 -0.34 -22.29 -0.53
C THR A 277 -1.86 -22.38 -0.40
N TYR A 278 -2.50 -21.49 0.36
CA TYR A 278 -3.97 -21.43 0.47
C TYR A 278 -4.67 -20.98 -0.82
N ILE A 279 -3.99 -20.22 -1.70
CA ILE A 279 -4.51 -19.75 -2.99
C ILE A 279 -3.87 -20.60 -4.10
N GLY A 280 -4.49 -21.74 -4.40
CA GLY A 280 -4.08 -22.66 -5.47
C GLY A 280 -5.08 -22.68 -6.63
N LEU A 281 -4.66 -23.28 -7.74
CA LEU A 281 -5.57 -23.55 -8.86
C LEU A 281 -6.66 -24.55 -8.42
N PRO A 282 -7.89 -24.41 -8.95
CA PRO A 282 -8.94 -25.38 -8.73
C PRO A 282 -8.62 -26.73 -9.39
N ARG A 283 -9.11 -27.82 -8.78
CA ARG A 283 -9.15 -29.17 -9.38
C ARG A 283 -9.91 -29.13 -10.71
N LEU A 284 -9.61 -30.05 -11.64
CA LEU A 284 -10.26 -30.07 -12.95
C LEU A 284 -11.78 -30.28 -12.86
N THR A 285 -12.23 -31.03 -11.86
CA THR A 285 -13.66 -31.18 -11.51
C THR A 285 -14.34 -29.83 -11.26
N ILE A 286 -13.69 -28.93 -10.50
CA ILE A 286 -14.20 -27.59 -10.23
C ILE A 286 -14.16 -26.74 -11.50
N VAL A 287 -13.09 -26.85 -12.31
CA VAL A 287 -12.99 -26.13 -13.59
C VAL A 287 -14.13 -26.52 -14.53
N ARG A 288 -14.48 -27.81 -14.61
CA ARG A 288 -15.64 -28.29 -15.37
C ARG A 288 -16.93 -27.62 -14.91
N HIS A 289 -17.16 -27.49 -13.59
CA HIS A 289 -18.30 -26.74 -13.07
C HIS A 289 -18.24 -25.24 -13.37
N ILE A 290 -17.04 -24.63 -13.39
CA ILE A 290 -16.87 -23.23 -13.80
C ILE A 290 -17.31 -23.05 -15.25
N PHE A 291 -16.96 -23.96 -16.16
CA PHE A 291 -17.42 -23.93 -17.55
C PHE A 291 -18.93 -24.07 -17.65
N ILE A 292 -19.55 -24.99 -16.90
CA ILE A 292 -21.01 -25.13 -16.88
C ILE A 292 -21.67 -23.83 -16.41
N ASN A 293 -21.19 -23.23 -15.33
CA ASN A 293 -21.81 -22.03 -14.75
C ASN A 293 -21.54 -20.75 -15.56
N SER A 294 -20.35 -20.63 -16.16
CA SER A 294 -19.91 -19.40 -16.83
C SER A 294 -20.24 -19.41 -18.32
N ARG A 295 -20.36 -20.60 -18.92
CA ARG A 295 -20.46 -20.81 -20.37
C ARG A 295 -21.60 -21.73 -20.80
N SER A 296 -22.28 -22.38 -19.86
CA SER A 296 -23.28 -23.43 -20.16
C SER A 296 -22.70 -24.55 -21.04
N ARG A 297 -21.40 -24.88 -20.87
CA ARG A 297 -20.72 -25.96 -21.60
C ARG A 297 -20.19 -27.01 -20.64
N LYS A 298 -20.49 -28.27 -20.92
CA LYS A 298 -19.92 -29.44 -20.25
C LYS A 298 -18.71 -29.90 -21.05
N LEU A 299 -17.51 -29.55 -20.60
CA LEU A 299 -16.25 -30.05 -21.17
C LEU A 299 -15.77 -31.28 -20.39
N ASP A 300 -15.12 -32.21 -21.06
CA ASP A 300 -14.44 -33.34 -20.42
C ASP A 300 -13.11 -32.88 -19.79
N MET A 301 -12.58 -33.68 -18.85
CA MET A 301 -11.37 -33.27 -18.12
C MET A 301 -10.09 -33.33 -18.97
N VAL A 302 -10.05 -34.18 -20.00
CA VAL A 302 -8.90 -34.33 -20.91
C VAL A 302 -8.76 -33.06 -21.75
N SER A 303 -9.85 -32.57 -22.32
CA SER A 303 -9.91 -31.31 -23.06
C SER A 303 -9.53 -30.12 -22.18
N ILE A 304 -9.97 -30.09 -20.92
CA ILE A 304 -9.57 -29.04 -19.98
C ILE A 304 -8.08 -29.13 -19.68
N ASP A 305 -7.53 -30.29 -19.34
CA ASP A 305 -6.10 -30.44 -19.05
C ASP A 305 -5.23 -30.04 -20.27
N ARG A 306 -5.65 -30.42 -21.48
CA ARG A 306 -4.99 -29.99 -22.73
C ARG A 306 -4.88 -28.47 -22.80
N MET A 307 -5.95 -27.73 -22.49
CA MET A 307 -5.92 -26.25 -22.47
C MET A 307 -4.93 -25.70 -21.43
N PHE A 308 -4.82 -26.33 -20.25
CA PHE A 308 -3.80 -25.97 -19.25
C PHE A 308 -2.38 -26.28 -19.77
N GLY A 309 -2.20 -27.43 -20.42
CA GLY A 309 -0.93 -27.85 -21.03
C GLY A 309 -0.49 -26.92 -22.16
N GLU A 310 -1.38 -26.57 -23.08
CA GLU A 310 -1.12 -25.58 -24.14
C GLU A 310 -0.70 -24.24 -23.57
N LEU A 311 -1.37 -23.77 -22.50
CA LEU A 311 -1.00 -22.51 -21.85
C LEU A 311 0.36 -22.60 -21.15
N GLN A 312 0.73 -23.76 -20.59
CA GLN A 312 2.02 -24.00 -19.94
C GLN A 312 3.18 -23.92 -20.94
N HIS A 313 2.98 -24.44 -22.16
CA HIS A 313 3.99 -24.49 -23.22
C HIS A 313 4.00 -23.26 -24.15
N ASP A 314 3.02 -22.37 -24.03
CA ASP A 314 2.98 -21.12 -24.80
C ASP A 314 4.16 -20.21 -24.38
N SER A 315 4.97 -19.81 -25.36
CA SER A 315 6.16 -18.97 -25.15
C SER A 315 5.81 -17.57 -24.65
N ARG A 316 4.58 -17.10 -24.91
CA ARG A 316 4.08 -15.79 -24.48
C ARG A 316 3.59 -15.79 -23.03
N THR A 317 3.43 -16.96 -22.41
CA THR A 317 2.96 -17.08 -21.02
C THR A 317 4.01 -16.56 -20.04
N ASP A 318 3.58 -15.67 -19.15
CA ASP A 318 4.41 -15.14 -18.06
C ASP A 318 4.95 -16.25 -17.14
N ASN A 319 6.21 -16.12 -16.69
CA ASN A 319 6.90 -17.12 -15.87
C ASN A 319 6.17 -17.51 -14.59
N ALA A 320 5.45 -16.58 -13.93
CA ALA A 320 4.70 -16.89 -12.72
C ALA A 320 3.45 -17.73 -13.02
N VAL A 321 2.80 -17.49 -14.16
CA VAL A 321 1.70 -18.33 -14.67
C VAL A 321 2.23 -19.73 -15.01
N ARG A 322 3.34 -19.80 -15.74
CA ARG A 322 3.97 -21.08 -16.10
C ARG A 322 4.36 -21.91 -14.88
N ARG A 323 4.99 -21.27 -13.88
CA ARG A 323 5.36 -21.94 -12.62
C ARG A 323 4.13 -22.48 -11.88
N LEU A 324 3.05 -21.70 -11.80
CA LEU A 324 1.79 -22.15 -11.17
C LEU A 324 1.19 -23.36 -11.91
N LEU A 325 1.28 -23.40 -13.24
CA LEU A 325 0.82 -24.53 -14.05
C LEU A 325 1.68 -25.78 -13.81
N GLN A 326 3.00 -25.64 -13.74
CA GLN A 326 3.92 -26.74 -13.43
C GLN A 326 3.67 -27.31 -12.03
N GLU A 327 3.53 -26.45 -11.01
CA GLU A 327 3.22 -26.86 -9.63
C GLU A 327 1.90 -27.66 -9.56
N HIS A 328 0.92 -27.32 -10.40
CA HIS A 328 -0.39 -27.98 -10.42
C HIS A 328 -0.44 -29.21 -11.36
N GLU A 329 0.59 -29.48 -12.15
CA GLU A 329 0.56 -30.50 -13.21
C GLU A 329 0.29 -31.92 -12.67
N LYS A 330 0.97 -32.29 -11.58
CA LYS A 330 0.78 -33.60 -10.94
C LYS A 330 -0.67 -33.82 -10.52
N ILE A 331 -1.32 -32.80 -9.97
CA ILE A 331 -2.72 -32.88 -9.50
C ILE A 331 -3.67 -33.03 -10.69
N ARG A 332 -3.43 -32.29 -11.79
CA ARG A 332 -4.27 -32.41 -13.00
C ARG A 332 -4.15 -33.79 -13.64
N LYS A 333 -2.93 -34.32 -13.78
CA LYS A 333 -2.71 -35.68 -14.30
C LYS A 333 -3.41 -36.75 -13.46
N GLN A 334 -3.44 -36.58 -12.14
CA GLN A 334 -4.22 -37.46 -11.25
C GLN A 334 -5.73 -37.33 -11.49
N ASP A 335 -6.25 -36.11 -11.65
CA ASP A 335 -7.67 -35.88 -11.97
C ASP A 335 -8.05 -36.53 -13.31
N VAL A 336 -7.21 -36.41 -14.34
CA VAL A 336 -7.43 -37.04 -15.66
C VAL A 336 -7.41 -38.57 -15.55
N ALA A 337 -6.40 -39.15 -14.89
CA ALA A 337 -6.31 -40.61 -14.77
C ALA A 337 -7.50 -41.23 -14.02
N VAL A 338 -7.99 -40.56 -12.98
CA VAL A 338 -9.22 -40.96 -12.28
C VAL A 338 -10.43 -40.86 -13.21
N PHE A 339 -10.56 -39.75 -13.93
CA PHE A 339 -11.65 -39.54 -14.89
C PHE A 339 -11.67 -40.61 -16.00
N GLU A 340 -10.53 -40.93 -16.61
CA GLU A 340 -10.43 -41.97 -17.65
C GLU A 340 -10.78 -43.37 -17.11
N THR A 341 -10.38 -43.66 -15.87
CA THR A 341 -10.74 -44.93 -15.20
C THR A 341 -12.25 -45.01 -14.97
N ASP A 342 -12.86 -43.92 -14.48
CA ASP A 342 -14.29 -43.82 -14.25
C ASP A 342 -15.08 -43.88 -15.57
N GLU A 343 -14.60 -43.21 -16.61
CA GLU A 343 -15.22 -43.20 -17.95
C GLU A 343 -15.18 -44.60 -18.57
N LYS A 344 -14.03 -45.28 -18.52
CA LYS A 344 -13.91 -46.67 -18.98
C LYS A 344 -14.89 -47.58 -18.25
N ARG A 345 -15.02 -47.42 -16.93
CA ARG A 345 -15.99 -48.18 -16.14
C ARG A 345 -17.43 -47.85 -16.52
N GLY A 346 -17.73 -46.58 -16.80
CA GLY A 346 -19.02 -46.12 -17.29
C GLY A 346 -19.40 -46.74 -18.63
N LEU A 347 -18.45 -46.79 -19.57
CA LEU A 347 -18.61 -47.44 -20.87
C LEU A 347 -18.85 -48.94 -20.73
N GLU A 348 -18.09 -49.64 -19.87
CA GLU A 348 -18.36 -51.06 -19.57
C GLU A 348 -19.77 -51.30 -19.02
N LEU A 349 -20.28 -50.40 -18.16
CA LEU A 349 -21.64 -50.48 -17.63
C LEU A 349 -22.68 -50.15 -18.69
N PHE A 350 -22.39 -49.22 -19.59
CA PHE A 350 -23.23 -48.88 -20.73
C PHE A 350 -23.32 -50.03 -21.74
N ASP A 351 -22.22 -50.71 -22.05
CA ASP A 351 -22.20 -51.90 -22.90
C ASP A 351 -23.03 -53.04 -22.29
N LYS A 352 -22.97 -53.19 -20.96
CA LYS A 352 -23.85 -54.15 -20.26
C LYS A 352 -25.31 -53.74 -20.33
N LEU A 353 -25.63 -52.44 -20.26
CA LEU A 353 -26.99 -51.93 -20.42
C LEU A 353 -27.54 -52.19 -21.83
N THR A 354 -26.75 -51.90 -22.87
CA THR A 354 -27.17 -52.16 -24.26
C THR A 354 -27.34 -53.66 -24.52
N ALA A 355 -26.45 -54.50 -24.01
CA ALA A 355 -26.59 -55.96 -24.05
C ALA A 355 -27.85 -56.45 -23.30
N TRP A 356 -28.12 -55.89 -22.11
CA TRP A 356 -29.30 -56.20 -21.31
C TRP A 356 -30.60 -55.85 -22.03
N LEU A 357 -30.65 -54.70 -22.71
CA LEU A 357 -31.80 -54.28 -23.53
C LEU A 357 -32.00 -55.22 -24.73
N ARG A 358 -30.93 -55.55 -25.46
CA ARG A 358 -30.98 -56.47 -26.60
C ARG A 358 -31.47 -57.87 -26.21
N ALA A 359 -30.97 -58.41 -25.09
CA ALA A 359 -31.38 -59.72 -24.58
C ALA A 359 -32.88 -59.80 -24.23
N ARG A 360 -33.52 -58.66 -23.96
CA ARG A 360 -34.96 -58.56 -23.68
C ARG A 360 -35.79 -58.14 -24.89
N GLY A 361 -35.24 -58.25 -26.10
CA GLY A 361 -35.95 -57.91 -27.34
C GLY A 361 -36.15 -56.42 -27.56
N ARG A 362 -35.34 -55.56 -26.91
CA ARG A 362 -35.38 -54.09 -27.03
C ARG A 362 -34.19 -53.54 -27.82
N ALA A 363 -33.79 -54.25 -28.89
CA ALA A 363 -32.67 -53.85 -29.72
C ALA A 363 -32.85 -52.43 -30.30
N GLU A 364 -34.07 -52.07 -30.74
CA GLU A 364 -34.36 -50.72 -31.23
C GLU A 364 -34.01 -49.64 -30.19
N VAL A 365 -34.31 -49.84 -28.91
CA VAL A 365 -34.04 -48.82 -27.88
C VAL A 365 -32.54 -48.77 -27.60
N ALA A 366 -31.86 -49.93 -27.60
CA ALA A 366 -30.43 -50.00 -27.37
C ALA A 366 -29.61 -49.24 -28.44
N ASP A 367 -30.12 -49.19 -29.67
CA ASP A 367 -29.46 -48.49 -30.78
C ASP A 367 -29.70 -46.97 -30.77
N HIS A 368 -30.69 -46.48 -30.00
CA HIS A 368 -31.05 -45.06 -29.86
C HIS A 368 -30.73 -44.48 -28.47
N ILE A 369 -29.81 -45.12 -27.74
CA ILE A 369 -29.22 -44.58 -26.52
C ILE A 369 -27.71 -44.39 -26.69
N SER A 370 -27.16 -43.37 -26.03
CA SER A 370 -25.73 -43.11 -25.98
C SER A 370 -25.24 -42.90 -24.54
N PHE A 371 -24.00 -43.26 -24.28
CA PHE A 371 -23.34 -42.98 -23.01
C PHE A 371 -23.21 -41.46 -22.80
N ALA A 372 -23.55 -40.97 -21.61
CA ALA A 372 -23.54 -39.54 -21.32
C ALA A 372 -22.61 -39.14 -20.15
N ASP A 373 -22.66 -39.86 -19.03
CA ASP A 373 -21.73 -39.69 -17.91
C ASP A 373 -21.81 -40.88 -16.95
N TYR A 374 -20.78 -41.10 -16.13
CA TYR A 374 -20.83 -42.04 -15.01
C TYR A 374 -20.31 -41.38 -13.74
N ARG A 375 -21.12 -41.45 -12.67
CA ARG A 375 -20.79 -40.87 -11.36
C ARG A 375 -20.53 -41.98 -10.35
N PRO A 376 -19.28 -42.41 -10.15
CA PRO A 376 -18.95 -43.58 -9.32
C PRO A 376 -19.38 -43.43 -7.86
N ARG A 377 -19.27 -42.22 -7.29
CA ARG A 377 -19.66 -41.96 -5.88
C ARG A 377 -21.13 -42.22 -5.58
N SER A 378 -21.99 -42.05 -6.57
CA SER A 378 -23.42 -42.31 -6.45
C SER A 378 -23.85 -43.58 -7.20
N ASN A 379 -22.87 -44.30 -7.77
CA ASN A 379 -23.06 -45.45 -8.65
C ASN A 379 -24.17 -45.20 -9.69
N LEU A 380 -24.04 -44.09 -10.42
CA LEU A 380 -25.07 -43.53 -11.28
C LEU A 380 -24.57 -43.43 -12.72
N LEU A 381 -25.22 -44.15 -13.63
CA LEU A 381 -24.98 -44.13 -15.07
C LEU A 381 -26.01 -43.22 -15.74
N PHE A 382 -25.53 -42.16 -16.38
CA PHE A 382 -26.35 -41.30 -17.23
C PHE A 382 -26.27 -41.74 -18.67
N VAL A 383 -27.44 -41.86 -19.29
CA VAL A 383 -27.58 -42.11 -20.72
C VAL A 383 -28.36 -40.98 -21.37
N ASP A 384 -27.94 -40.64 -22.57
CA ASP A 384 -28.72 -39.81 -23.47
C ASP A 384 -29.64 -40.74 -24.26
N VAL A 385 -30.93 -40.42 -24.27
CA VAL A 385 -31.95 -41.19 -24.97
C VAL A 385 -32.62 -40.27 -25.96
N GLU A 386 -32.75 -40.71 -27.21
CA GLU A 386 -33.50 -39.94 -28.19
C GLU A 386 -34.95 -39.72 -27.72
N PRO A 387 -35.53 -38.51 -27.91
CA PRO A 387 -36.82 -38.15 -27.33
C PRO A 387 -37.95 -39.14 -27.65
N GLU A 388 -37.92 -39.71 -28.86
CA GLU A 388 -38.90 -40.66 -29.37
C GLU A 388 -38.86 -42.03 -28.65
N TYR A 389 -37.69 -42.40 -28.12
CA TYR A 389 -37.45 -43.68 -27.45
C TYR A 389 -37.48 -43.55 -25.92
N MET A 390 -37.54 -42.33 -25.37
CA MET A 390 -37.49 -42.06 -23.94
C MET A 390 -38.61 -42.77 -23.15
N GLY A 391 -39.84 -42.78 -23.67
CA GLY A 391 -40.95 -43.50 -23.04
C GLY A 391 -40.76 -45.02 -23.02
N ARG A 392 -40.18 -45.58 -24.10
CA ARG A 392 -39.89 -47.03 -24.22
C ARG A 392 -38.74 -47.45 -23.32
N PHE A 393 -37.71 -46.61 -23.21
CA PHE A 393 -36.56 -46.84 -22.31
C PHE A 393 -36.95 -46.79 -20.83
N ILE A 394 -37.74 -45.79 -20.42
CA ILE A 394 -38.18 -45.64 -19.03
C ILE A 394 -39.15 -46.77 -18.66
N GLY A 395 -40.05 -47.14 -19.59
CA GLY A 395 -41.12 -48.10 -19.34
C GLY A 395 -42.27 -47.53 -18.50
N ARG A 396 -43.40 -48.25 -18.42
CA ARG A 396 -44.56 -47.80 -17.62
C ARG A 396 -44.15 -47.61 -16.15
N GLY A 397 -44.35 -46.40 -15.63
CA GLY A 397 -43.98 -46.05 -14.25
C GLY A 397 -42.48 -46.21 -13.94
N GLY A 398 -41.59 -46.18 -14.95
CA GLY A 398 -40.16 -46.36 -14.75
C GLY A 398 -39.74 -47.80 -14.45
N ALA A 399 -40.59 -48.79 -14.76
CA ALA A 399 -40.32 -50.20 -14.44
C ALA A 399 -39.04 -50.71 -15.10
N GLU A 400 -38.83 -50.40 -16.39
CA GLU A 400 -37.68 -50.96 -17.13
C GLU A 400 -36.37 -50.32 -16.74
N LYS A 401 -36.35 -49.01 -16.53
CA LYS A 401 -35.19 -48.31 -15.96
C LYS A 401 -34.81 -48.91 -14.59
N ARG A 402 -35.80 -49.22 -13.75
CA ARG A 402 -35.58 -49.84 -12.43
C ARG A 402 -35.10 -51.29 -12.54
N ALA A 403 -35.67 -52.08 -13.44
CA ALA A 403 -35.25 -53.45 -13.70
C ALA A 403 -33.79 -53.49 -14.19
N ALA A 404 -33.45 -52.66 -15.17
CA ALA A 404 -32.07 -52.51 -15.63
C ALA A 404 -31.14 -52.08 -14.50
N SER A 405 -31.57 -51.12 -13.68
CA SER A 405 -30.75 -50.64 -12.55
C SER A 405 -30.47 -51.73 -11.51
N ASN A 406 -31.48 -52.55 -11.22
CA ASN A 406 -31.37 -53.64 -10.25
C ASN A 406 -30.47 -54.76 -10.78
N ASP A 407 -30.69 -55.21 -12.02
CA ASP A 407 -29.94 -56.32 -12.63
C ASP A 407 -28.46 -55.96 -12.86
N LEU A 408 -28.19 -54.71 -13.24
CA LEU A 408 -26.83 -54.22 -13.51
C LEU A 408 -26.10 -53.74 -12.25
N GLY A 409 -26.81 -53.60 -11.12
CA GLY A 409 -26.26 -53.08 -9.88
C GLY A 409 -25.76 -51.63 -9.99
N VAL A 410 -26.35 -50.82 -10.88
CA VAL A 410 -26.03 -49.40 -11.10
C VAL A 410 -27.32 -48.62 -11.26
N ARG A 411 -27.41 -47.41 -10.71
CA ARG A 411 -28.59 -46.57 -10.94
C ARG A 411 -28.52 -45.98 -12.35
N VAL A 412 -29.50 -46.26 -13.19
CA VAL A 412 -29.58 -45.72 -14.55
C VAL A 412 -30.51 -44.51 -14.56
N GLU A 413 -30.03 -43.39 -15.10
CA GLU A 413 -30.79 -42.15 -15.25
C GLU A 413 -30.64 -41.58 -16.65
N VAL A 414 -31.63 -40.81 -17.09
CA VAL A 414 -31.60 -40.11 -18.39
C VAL A 414 -31.04 -38.71 -18.17
N GLU A 415 -30.06 -38.31 -18.98
CA GLU A 415 -29.55 -36.93 -18.96
C GLU A 415 -30.64 -35.98 -19.49
N ARG A 416 -31.00 -34.96 -18.70
CA ARG A 416 -31.95 -33.92 -19.12
C ARG A 416 -31.16 -32.85 -19.87
N LYS A 417 -31.45 -32.69 -21.17
CA LYS A 417 -30.89 -31.64 -22.02
C LYS A 417 -31.41 -30.25 -21.63
#